data_AF-A0A7S3M412-F1
#
_entry.id   AF-A0A7S3M412-F1
#
_cell.length_a   1.000
_cell.length_b   1.000
_cell.length_c   1.000
_cell.angle_alpha   90.00
_cell.angle_beta   90.00
_cell.angle_gamma   90.00
#
_symmetry.space_group_name_H-M   'P 1'
#
loop_
_entity.id
_entity.type
_entity.pdbx_description
1 polymer ?
#
loop_
_entity_poly.entity_id
_entity_poly.type
_entity_poly.pdbx_seq_one_letter_code
_entity_poly.pdbx_strand_id
1 'polypeptide(L)'
;QLFRLYASTAEVIRRAKGKVLFIDEAYQLNPIKGGQFMQEAVDTLVQELSSKELKNKLVVILAGYEHEIDTMLQSTNPGLRSRFSKKLSFEPFTPELVESILRKSLAKHELDLSDGAAKCITSIATALCNIREFGNGRDAETLALRTVAAYAERTSHLEGSPPVDVADLDNALASMVASRKSIGIKSQIICTAGADSVVPSLLYQTQSQAALPPPPPAIAIEIAKAPAVEKEEEEETQVSAGEEEGETARFLQALQNLLDQEGLNSKEGVARLARADLSGGEMTKLAQRLAEALGIDLAAAREMMRGWQSIQGEVEELVRQQEAETAKAKKEKRKALLPIWR
;
A
#
# COMPACT_ATOMS: atom_id res chain seq x y z
N GLN A 1 5.65 16.75 -6.67
CA GLN A 1 5.35 15.45 -6.02
C GLN A 1 4.51 14.52 -6.91
N LEU A 2 3.56 15.02 -7.73
CA LEU A 2 2.77 14.23 -8.71
C LEU A 2 3.63 13.36 -9.67
N PHE A 3 4.72 13.89 -10.21
CA PHE A 3 5.58 13.13 -11.13
C PHE A 3 6.38 11.98 -10.47
N ARG A 4 6.67 12.07 -9.16
CA ARG A 4 7.38 10.99 -8.42
C ARG A 4 6.49 9.78 -8.17
N LEU A 5 5.17 9.96 -8.05
CA LEU A 5 4.21 8.86 -7.87
C LEU A 5 3.88 8.16 -9.20
N TYR A 6 3.73 8.92 -10.29
CA TYR A 6 3.66 8.39 -11.67
C TYR A 6 4.89 7.53 -11.99
N ALA A 7 6.08 8.06 -11.68
CA ALA A 7 7.33 7.35 -11.88
C ALA A 7 7.37 6.07 -11.06
N SER A 8 7.04 6.10 -9.76
CA SER A 8 7.12 4.90 -8.92
C SER A 8 6.16 3.80 -9.36
N THR A 9 4.91 4.14 -9.70
CA THR A 9 3.92 3.13 -10.10
C THR A 9 4.27 2.51 -11.46
N ALA A 10 4.52 3.35 -12.48
CA ALA A 10 4.88 2.88 -13.81
C ALA A 10 6.24 2.14 -13.81
N GLU A 11 7.19 2.57 -12.99
CA GLU A 11 8.49 1.91 -12.87
C GLU A 11 8.36 0.53 -12.19
N VAL A 12 7.59 0.41 -11.11
CA VAL A 12 7.33 -0.89 -10.47
C VAL A 12 6.66 -1.86 -11.45
N ILE A 13 5.67 -1.39 -12.21
CA ILE A 13 4.99 -2.22 -13.21
C ILE A 13 5.97 -2.64 -14.32
N ARG A 14 6.79 -1.71 -14.84
CA ARG A 14 7.78 -2.03 -15.87
C ARG A 14 8.88 -2.97 -15.37
N ARG A 15 9.29 -2.86 -14.10
CA ARG A 15 10.22 -3.82 -13.44
C ARG A 15 9.62 -5.22 -13.33
N ALA A 16 8.29 -5.35 -13.28
CA ALA A 16 7.60 -6.64 -13.24
C ALA A 16 7.43 -7.29 -14.64
N LYS A 17 7.90 -6.64 -15.72
CA LYS A 17 7.87 -7.22 -17.07
C LYS A 17 8.56 -8.58 -17.12
N GLY A 18 7.87 -9.59 -17.66
CA GLY A 18 8.30 -10.99 -17.69
C GLY A 18 8.02 -11.76 -16.39
N LYS A 19 7.39 -11.13 -15.39
CA LYS A 19 7.14 -11.70 -14.05
C LYS A 19 5.65 -11.61 -13.70
N VAL A 20 5.34 -11.96 -12.46
CA VAL A 20 4.04 -11.75 -11.82
C VAL A 20 4.13 -10.53 -10.90
N LEU A 21 3.20 -9.60 -11.02
CA LEU A 21 3.00 -8.50 -10.09
C LEU A 21 1.84 -8.86 -9.16
N PHE A 22 2.15 -9.05 -7.87
CA PHE A 22 1.15 -9.31 -6.83
C PHE A 22 0.92 -8.03 -6.04
N ILE A 23 -0.34 -7.59 -5.96
CA ILE A 23 -0.76 -6.41 -5.21
C ILE A 23 -1.67 -6.88 -4.10
N ASP A 24 -1.12 -6.93 -2.88
CA ASP A 24 -1.87 -7.29 -1.69
C ASP A 24 -2.73 -6.11 -1.20
N GLU A 25 -3.87 -6.42 -0.59
CA GLU A 25 -4.89 -5.47 -0.13
C GLU A 25 -5.18 -4.37 -1.17
N ALA A 26 -5.36 -4.77 -2.43
CA ALA A 26 -5.44 -3.86 -3.57
C ALA A 26 -6.57 -2.83 -3.44
N TYR A 27 -7.62 -3.12 -2.66
CA TYR A 27 -8.70 -2.17 -2.36
C TYR A 27 -8.21 -0.88 -1.67
N GLN A 28 -7.00 -0.84 -1.12
CA GLN A 28 -6.39 0.38 -0.60
C GLN A 28 -6.13 1.41 -1.72
N LEU A 29 -6.04 0.96 -2.98
CA LEU A 29 -5.96 1.81 -4.16
C LEU A 29 -7.31 2.45 -4.55
N ASN A 30 -8.37 2.26 -3.75
CA ASN A 30 -9.66 2.85 -4.03
C ASN A 30 -9.62 4.39 -3.85
N PRO A 31 -9.93 5.19 -4.89
CA PRO A 31 -9.93 6.65 -4.81
C PRO A 31 -10.87 7.23 -3.76
N ILE A 32 -11.93 6.50 -3.37
CA ILE A 32 -12.86 6.93 -2.32
C ILE A 32 -12.12 7.11 -0.99
N LYS A 33 -11.10 6.27 -0.71
CA LYS A 33 -10.33 6.32 0.54
C LYS A 33 -9.08 7.23 0.42
N GLY A 34 -8.46 7.30 -0.76
CA GLY A 34 -7.15 7.96 -0.94
C GLY A 34 -7.10 9.18 -1.88
N GLY A 35 -8.25 9.64 -2.38
CA GLY A 35 -8.34 10.84 -3.22
C GLY A 35 -7.71 10.69 -4.61
N GLN A 36 -7.34 11.83 -5.21
CA GLN A 36 -6.82 11.90 -6.59
C GLN A 36 -5.52 11.11 -6.81
N PHE A 37 -4.68 10.96 -5.78
CA PHE A 37 -3.43 10.20 -5.89
C PHE A 37 -3.66 8.72 -6.18
N MET A 38 -4.64 8.10 -5.54
CA MET A 38 -4.97 6.70 -5.79
C MET A 38 -5.64 6.51 -7.15
N GLN A 39 -6.45 7.48 -7.57
CA GLN A 39 -7.01 7.50 -8.91
C GLN A 39 -5.91 7.50 -9.98
N GLU A 40 -4.90 8.36 -9.81
CA GLU A 40 -3.75 8.46 -10.70
C GLU A 40 -2.92 7.17 -10.77
N ALA A 41 -2.68 6.53 -9.62
CA ALA A 41 -1.99 5.24 -9.56
C ALA A 41 -2.76 4.15 -10.31
N VAL A 42 -4.08 4.10 -10.14
CA VAL A 42 -4.94 3.14 -10.85
C VAL A 42 -5.00 3.43 -12.35
N ASP A 43 -5.10 4.69 -12.75
CA ASP A 43 -5.09 5.07 -14.17
C ASP A 43 -3.75 4.71 -14.83
N THR A 44 -2.64 4.90 -14.12
CA THR A 44 -1.30 4.46 -14.54
C THR A 44 -1.24 2.94 -14.70
N LEU A 45 -1.78 2.19 -13.74
CA LEU A 45 -1.88 0.73 -13.82
C LEU A 45 -2.65 0.30 -15.08
N VAL A 46 -3.81 0.90 -15.33
CA VAL A 46 -4.64 0.61 -16.51
C VAL A 46 -3.90 0.95 -17.81
N GLN A 47 -3.19 2.08 -17.85
CA GLN A 47 -2.40 2.52 -19.00
C GLN A 47 -1.26 1.52 -19.30
N GLU A 48 -0.46 1.17 -18.30
CA GLU A 48 0.67 0.26 -18.44
C GLU A 48 0.23 -1.14 -18.83
N LEU A 49 -0.85 -1.66 -18.22
CA LEU A 49 -1.47 -2.94 -18.59
C LEU A 49 -1.99 -2.96 -20.04
N SER A 50 -2.34 -1.79 -20.58
CA SER A 50 -2.81 -1.65 -21.96
C SER A 50 -1.67 -1.40 -22.96
N SER A 51 -0.45 -1.17 -22.47
CA SER A 51 0.72 -0.91 -23.31
C SER A 51 1.11 -2.16 -24.10
N LYS A 52 1.64 -1.95 -25.32
CA LYS A 52 2.16 -3.06 -26.14
C LYS A 52 3.39 -3.73 -25.52
N GLU A 53 4.09 -3.03 -24.64
CA GLU A 53 5.32 -3.52 -24.04
C GLU A 53 5.09 -4.60 -22.99
N LEU A 54 3.98 -4.49 -22.24
CA LEU A 54 3.62 -5.38 -21.14
C LEU A 54 2.52 -6.39 -21.52
N LYS A 55 1.79 -6.13 -22.61
CA LYS A 55 0.79 -7.07 -23.13
C LYS A 55 1.41 -8.45 -23.37
N ASN A 56 0.78 -9.48 -22.81
CA ASN A 56 1.21 -10.88 -22.84
C ASN A 56 2.58 -11.16 -22.18
N LYS A 57 3.14 -10.20 -21.42
CA LYS A 57 4.44 -10.33 -20.74
C LYS A 57 4.34 -10.08 -19.25
N LEU A 58 3.15 -9.82 -18.72
CA LEU A 58 2.93 -9.53 -17.30
C LEU A 58 1.63 -10.19 -16.86
N VAL A 59 1.66 -10.86 -15.71
CA VAL A 59 0.46 -11.29 -14.99
C VAL A 59 0.33 -10.41 -13.76
N VAL A 60 -0.85 -9.81 -13.57
CA VAL A 60 -1.14 -9.01 -12.37
C VAL A 60 -2.22 -9.72 -11.56
N ILE A 61 -1.96 -9.89 -10.27
CA ILE A 61 -2.86 -10.50 -9.31
C ILE A 61 -3.22 -9.44 -8.27
N LEU A 62 -4.50 -9.13 -8.16
CA LEU A 62 -5.03 -8.29 -7.09
C LEU A 62 -5.55 -9.21 -5.99
N ALA A 63 -5.09 -9.01 -4.76
CA ALA A 63 -5.57 -9.72 -3.59
C ALA A 63 -6.24 -8.75 -2.61
N GLY A 64 -7.16 -9.28 -1.81
CA GLY A 64 -7.91 -8.54 -0.81
C GLY A 64 -9.30 -9.14 -0.61
N TYR A 65 -10.08 -8.54 0.29
CA TYR A 65 -11.44 -9.00 0.57
C TYR A 65 -12.37 -8.81 -0.63
N GLU A 66 -13.18 -9.85 -0.90
CA GLU A 66 -14.03 -9.92 -2.08
C GLU A 66 -14.88 -8.67 -2.29
N HIS A 67 -15.62 -8.26 -1.26
CA HIS A 67 -16.49 -7.09 -1.32
C HIS A 67 -15.71 -5.79 -1.57
N GLU A 68 -14.54 -5.64 -0.96
CA GLU A 68 -13.73 -4.43 -1.10
C GLU A 68 -13.07 -4.32 -2.48
N ILE A 69 -12.61 -5.45 -3.03
CA ILE A 69 -12.10 -5.54 -4.40
C ILE A 69 -13.21 -5.25 -5.40
N ASP A 70 -14.40 -5.86 -5.23
CA ASP A 70 -15.54 -5.60 -6.10
C ASP A 70 -15.94 -4.12 -6.06
N THR A 71 -15.96 -3.52 -4.87
CA THR A 71 -16.23 -2.08 -4.69
C THR A 71 -15.20 -1.23 -5.41
N MET A 72 -13.90 -1.52 -5.25
CA MET A 72 -12.81 -0.80 -5.91
C MET A 72 -12.89 -0.90 -7.45
N LEU A 73 -13.13 -2.10 -7.98
CA LEU A 73 -13.25 -2.33 -9.41
C LEU A 73 -14.47 -1.62 -10.02
N GLN A 74 -15.54 -1.43 -9.24
CA GLN A 74 -16.73 -0.70 -9.64
C GLN A 74 -16.56 0.83 -9.55
N SER A 75 -15.89 1.33 -8.51
CA SER A 75 -15.82 2.76 -8.22
C SER A 75 -14.73 3.52 -8.97
N THR A 76 -13.67 2.84 -9.40
CA THR A 76 -12.44 3.53 -9.82
C THR A 76 -12.39 3.86 -11.31
N ASN A 77 -12.43 2.85 -12.18
CA ASN A 77 -12.35 3.05 -13.62
C ASN A 77 -13.00 1.85 -14.34
N PRO A 78 -13.99 2.06 -15.24
CA PRO A 78 -14.60 0.98 -16.03
C PRO A 78 -13.57 0.15 -16.78
N GLY A 79 -12.45 0.80 -17.12
CA GLY A 79 -11.32 0.17 -17.73
C GLY A 79 -10.67 -0.89 -16.86
N LEU A 80 -10.46 -0.64 -15.57
CA LEU A 80 -9.80 -1.60 -14.68
C LEU A 80 -10.56 -2.94 -14.64
N ARG A 81 -11.89 -2.87 -14.50
CA ARG A 81 -12.77 -4.06 -14.46
C ARG A 81 -12.63 -4.95 -15.70
N SER A 82 -12.45 -4.38 -16.90
CA SER A 82 -12.30 -5.19 -18.12
C SER A 82 -10.96 -5.93 -18.22
N ARG A 83 -9.91 -5.46 -17.53
CA ARG A 83 -8.60 -6.13 -17.48
C ARG A 83 -8.55 -7.24 -16.41
N PHE A 84 -9.38 -7.15 -15.37
CA PHE A 84 -9.47 -8.14 -14.29
C PHE A 84 -10.75 -8.99 -14.40
N SER A 85 -10.86 -9.76 -15.49
CA SER A 85 -12.04 -10.58 -15.77
C SER A 85 -12.04 -11.95 -15.08
N LYS A 86 -10.88 -12.44 -14.65
CA LYS A 86 -10.76 -13.70 -13.90
C LYS A 86 -10.79 -13.40 -12.40
N LYS A 87 -11.78 -13.97 -11.71
CA LYS A 87 -11.89 -13.92 -10.25
C LYS A 87 -11.60 -15.30 -9.68
N LEU A 88 -10.72 -15.36 -8.69
CA LEU A 88 -10.47 -16.56 -7.89
C LEU A 88 -10.93 -16.24 -6.48
N SER A 89 -11.99 -16.91 -6.03
CA SER A 89 -12.53 -16.78 -4.68
C SER A 89 -11.93 -17.87 -3.78
N PHE A 90 -11.45 -17.48 -2.61
CA PHE A 90 -10.97 -18.41 -1.59
C PHE A 90 -12.06 -18.56 -0.53
N GLU A 91 -12.62 -19.75 -0.43
CA GLU A 91 -13.60 -20.07 0.60
C GLU A 91 -12.90 -20.18 1.97
N PRO A 92 -13.62 -19.90 3.07
CA PRO A 92 -13.12 -20.17 4.41
C PRO A 92 -12.69 -21.63 4.57
N PHE A 93 -11.69 -21.87 5.42
CA PHE A 93 -11.17 -23.21 5.63
C PHE A 93 -12.20 -24.11 6.29
N THR A 94 -12.30 -25.34 5.80
CA THR A 94 -13.13 -26.37 6.42
C THR A 94 -12.48 -26.87 7.71
N PRO A 95 -13.27 -27.42 8.66
CA PRO A 95 -12.73 -28.01 9.88
C PRO A 95 -11.66 -29.07 9.62
N GLU A 96 -11.79 -29.87 8.55
CA GLU A 96 -10.83 -30.91 8.17
C GLU A 96 -9.50 -30.30 7.71
N LEU A 97 -9.57 -29.19 6.97
CA LEU A 97 -8.37 -28.46 6.55
C LEU A 97 -7.66 -27.85 7.76
N VAL A 98 -8.41 -27.24 8.67
CA VAL A 98 -7.88 -26.67 9.93
C VAL A 98 -7.24 -27.76 10.78
N GLU A 99 -7.88 -28.91 10.95
CA GLU A 99 -7.31 -30.08 11.62
C GLU A 99 -5.99 -30.49 10.97
N SER A 100 -5.95 -30.57 9.63
CA SER A 100 -4.73 -30.97 8.91
C SER A 100 -3.57 -29.98 9.14
N ILE A 101 -3.87 -28.68 9.24
CA ILE A 101 -2.88 -27.64 9.54
C ILE A 101 -2.39 -27.78 10.97
N LEU A 102 -3.30 -27.97 11.94
CA LEU A 102 -2.95 -28.17 13.35
C LEU A 102 -2.02 -29.37 13.52
N ARG A 103 -2.38 -30.53 12.96
CA ARG A 103 -1.55 -31.74 13.01
C ARG A 103 -0.17 -31.51 12.39
N LYS A 104 -0.11 -30.87 11.22
CA LYS A 104 1.16 -30.53 10.56
C LYS A 104 2.01 -29.56 11.37
N SER A 105 1.39 -28.57 12.01
CA SER A 105 2.09 -27.56 12.81
C SER A 105 2.64 -28.18 14.09
N LEU A 106 1.87 -29.01 14.79
CA LEU A 106 2.35 -29.76 15.96
C LEU A 106 3.48 -30.74 15.60
N ALA A 107 3.37 -31.44 14.48
CA ALA A 107 4.43 -32.34 14.01
C ALA A 107 5.75 -31.62 13.70
N LYS A 108 5.73 -30.35 13.25
CA LYS A 108 6.94 -29.53 13.09
C LYS A 108 7.67 -29.25 14.42
N HIS A 109 6.94 -29.30 15.53
CA HIS A 109 7.48 -29.16 16.88
C HIS A 109 7.80 -30.51 17.53
N GLU A 110 7.79 -31.61 16.77
CA GLU A 110 8.02 -32.98 17.28
C GLU A 110 7.02 -33.39 18.37
N LEU A 111 5.82 -32.83 18.33
CA LEU A 111 4.76 -33.11 19.30
C LEU A 111 3.70 -34.05 18.71
N ASP A 112 3.60 -35.23 19.29
CA ASP A 112 2.56 -36.20 18.99
C ASP A 112 1.29 -35.94 19.81
N LEU A 113 0.14 -36.24 19.22
CA LEU A 113 -1.16 -36.18 19.89
C LEU A 113 -1.42 -37.48 20.65
N SER A 114 -1.97 -37.36 21.86
CA SER A 114 -2.54 -38.51 22.58
C SER A 114 -3.77 -39.06 21.85
N ASP A 115 -4.15 -40.31 22.12
CA ASP A 115 -5.34 -40.92 21.52
C ASP A 115 -6.63 -40.12 21.80
N GLY A 116 -6.70 -39.49 22.98
CA GLY A 116 -7.80 -38.59 23.35
C GLY A 116 -7.79 -37.31 22.50
N ALA A 117 -6.64 -36.63 22.44
CA ALA A 117 -6.47 -35.42 21.66
C ALA A 117 -6.73 -35.65 20.16
N ALA A 118 -6.26 -36.79 19.63
CA ALA A 118 -6.45 -37.17 18.23
C ALA A 118 -7.93 -37.38 17.85
N LYS A 119 -8.80 -37.75 18.80
CA LYS A 119 -10.26 -37.87 18.60
C LYS A 119 -10.98 -36.54 18.74
N CYS A 120 -10.49 -35.65 19.62
CA CYS A 120 -11.13 -34.37 19.92
C CYS A 120 -10.72 -33.24 18.96
N ILE A 121 -9.58 -33.37 18.27
CA ILE A 121 -9.02 -32.29 17.44
C ILE A 121 -9.96 -31.81 16.33
N THR A 122 -10.77 -32.69 15.74
CA THR A 122 -11.79 -32.31 14.74
C THR A 122 -12.88 -31.42 15.36
N SER A 123 -13.32 -31.74 16.59
CA SER A 123 -14.27 -30.92 17.34
C SER A 123 -13.70 -29.56 17.68
N ILE A 124 -12.42 -29.49 18.04
CA ILE A 124 -11.70 -28.25 18.33
C ILE A 124 -11.52 -27.40 17.06
N ALA A 125 -11.17 -28.03 15.94
CA ALA A 125 -11.10 -27.36 14.64
C ALA A 125 -12.48 -26.80 14.23
N THR A 126 -13.55 -27.58 14.45
CA THR A 126 -14.94 -27.14 14.19
C THR A 126 -15.32 -25.96 15.09
N ALA A 127 -14.98 -26.03 16.37
CA ALA A 127 -15.21 -24.93 17.31
C ALA A 127 -14.46 -23.66 16.88
N LEU A 128 -13.21 -23.79 16.43
CA LEU A 128 -12.40 -22.70 15.90
C LEU A 128 -13.05 -22.03 14.67
N CYS A 129 -13.52 -22.81 13.70
CA CYS A 129 -14.22 -22.31 12.51
C CYS A 129 -15.51 -21.54 12.86
N ASN A 130 -16.17 -21.88 13.97
CA ASN A 130 -17.40 -21.23 14.43
C ASN A 130 -17.16 -19.95 15.26
N ILE A 131 -15.91 -19.59 15.57
CA ILE A 131 -15.62 -18.35 16.28
C ILE A 131 -15.92 -17.16 15.35
N ARG A 132 -16.50 -16.09 15.92
CA ARG A 132 -16.68 -14.82 15.21
C ARG A 132 -15.34 -14.30 14.70
N GLU A 133 -15.31 -13.87 13.44
CA GLU A 133 -14.11 -13.37 12.76
C GLU A 133 -13.00 -14.43 12.71
N PHE A 134 -13.33 -15.64 12.23
CA PHE A 134 -12.36 -16.68 11.95
C PHE A 134 -11.37 -16.25 10.84
N GLY A 135 -10.09 -16.20 11.18
CA GLY A 135 -8.97 -15.78 10.34
C GLY A 135 -8.29 -16.90 9.56
N ASN A 136 -9.01 -17.99 9.25
CA ASN A 136 -8.53 -19.12 8.45
C ASN A 136 -7.18 -19.67 8.95
N GLY A 137 -6.20 -19.84 8.06
CA GLY A 137 -4.89 -20.41 8.39
C GLY A 137 -4.14 -19.68 9.50
N ARG A 138 -4.32 -18.36 9.62
CA ARG A 138 -3.70 -17.59 10.71
C ARG A 138 -4.17 -18.09 12.08
N ASP A 139 -5.47 -18.35 12.20
CA ASP A 139 -6.06 -18.84 13.45
C ASP A 139 -5.69 -20.29 13.72
N ALA A 140 -5.63 -21.13 12.69
CA ALA A 140 -5.16 -22.50 12.81
C ALA A 140 -3.71 -22.56 13.33
N GLU A 141 -2.80 -21.77 12.76
CA GLU A 141 -1.40 -21.68 13.22
C GLU A 141 -1.30 -21.04 14.61
N THR A 142 -2.11 -20.03 14.91
CA THR A 142 -2.15 -19.40 16.24
C THR A 142 -2.60 -20.39 17.31
N LEU A 143 -3.62 -21.20 17.01
CA LEU A 143 -4.10 -22.24 17.92
C LEU A 143 -3.02 -23.31 18.13
N ALA A 144 -2.33 -23.74 17.08
CA ALA A 144 -1.22 -24.69 17.19
C ALA A 144 -0.12 -24.14 18.10
N LEU A 145 0.34 -22.90 17.88
CA LEU A 145 1.36 -22.28 18.72
C LEU A 145 0.93 -22.16 20.20
N ARG A 146 -0.33 -21.81 20.44
CA ARG A 146 -0.89 -21.78 21.81
C ARG A 146 -0.97 -23.17 22.44
N THR A 147 -1.21 -24.20 21.63
CA THR A 147 -1.19 -25.59 22.10
C THR A 147 0.22 -26.01 22.50
N VAL A 148 1.25 -25.63 21.73
CA VAL A 148 2.66 -25.84 22.11
C VAL A 148 2.98 -25.14 23.43
N ALA A 149 2.50 -23.91 23.63
CA ALA A 149 2.70 -23.18 24.87
C ALA A 149 2.01 -23.86 26.08
N ALA A 150 0.74 -24.28 25.92
CA ALA A 150 0.00 -25.00 26.96
C ALA A 150 0.66 -26.34 27.31
N TYR A 151 1.13 -27.06 26.29
CA TYR A 151 1.91 -28.27 26.45
C TYR A 151 3.20 -28.03 27.25
N ALA A 152 3.97 -26.99 26.91
CA ALA A 152 5.20 -26.65 27.60
C ALA A 152 4.96 -26.28 29.07
N GLU A 153 3.88 -25.55 29.36
CA GLU A 153 3.48 -25.21 30.73
C GLU A 153 3.15 -26.46 31.54
N ARG A 154 2.34 -27.36 30.98
CA ARG A 154 1.96 -28.63 31.62
C ARG A 154 3.15 -29.56 31.87
N THR A 155 4.10 -29.59 30.95
CA THR A 155 5.25 -30.51 31.00
C THR A 155 6.48 -29.95 31.70
N SER A 156 6.51 -28.64 32.00
CA SER A 156 7.64 -27.97 32.66
C SER A 156 8.08 -28.60 34.00
N HIS A 157 7.18 -29.32 34.67
CA HIS A 157 7.42 -29.97 35.96
C HIS A 157 7.49 -31.50 35.88
N LEU A 158 7.40 -32.09 34.68
CA LEU A 158 7.38 -33.53 34.47
C LEU A 158 8.72 -34.02 33.93
N GLU A 159 9.14 -35.20 34.37
CA GLU A 159 10.26 -35.91 33.72
C GLU A 159 9.72 -36.69 32.51
N GLY A 160 10.10 -36.27 31.31
CA GLY A 160 9.74 -36.91 30.04
C GLY A 160 9.01 -35.98 29.07
N SER A 161 8.69 -36.50 27.88
CA SER A 161 7.92 -35.79 26.84
C SER A 161 6.61 -36.53 26.60
N PRO A 162 5.59 -36.35 27.45
CA PRO A 162 4.29 -36.97 27.21
C PRO A 162 3.67 -36.41 25.91
N PRO A 163 2.72 -37.10 25.29
CA PRO A 163 2.03 -36.53 24.14
C PRO A 163 1.14 -35.34 24.54
N VAL A 164 0.74 -34.56 23.54
CA VAL A 164 -0.22 -33.46 23.68
C VAL A 164 -1.57 -34.03 24.08
N ASP A 165 -2.13 -33.49 25.16
CA ASP A 165 -3.41 -33.95 25.72
C ASP A 165 -4.57 -33.06 25.28
N VAL A 166 -5.80 -33.54 25.46
CA VAL A 166 -7.03 -32.80 25.16
C VAL A 166 -7.04 -31.46 25.91
N ALA A 167 -6.59 -31.46 27.16
CA ALA A 167 -6.52 -30.26 28.00
C ALA A 167 -5.64 -29.15 27.40
N ASP A 168 -4.54 -29.50 26.70
CA ASP A 168 -3.65 -28.51 26.08
C ASP A 168 -4.37 -27.78 24.94
N LEU A 169 -5.09 -28.53 24.10
CA LEU A 169 -5.85 -27.99 22.98
C LEU A 169 -7.04 -27.14 23.46
N ASP A 170 -7.75 -27.60 24.49
CA ASP A 170 -8.88 -26.86 25.08
C ASP A 170 -8.41 -25.55 25.74
N ASN A 171 -7.31 -25.59 26.50
CA ASN A 171 -6.71 -24.39 27.09
C ASN A 171 -6.22 -23.41 26.02
N ALA A 172 -5.62 -23.93 24.93
CA ALA A 172 -5.20 -23.12 23.80
C ALA A 172 -6.39 -22.41 23.13
N LEU A 173 -7.48 -23.13 22.87
CA LEU A 173 -8.70 -22.57 22.27
C LEU A 173 -9.36 -21.54 23.20
N ALA A 174 -9.50 -21.88 24.48
CA ALA A 174 -10.10 -21.02 25.49
C ALA A 174 -9.30 -19.71 25.66
N SER A 175 -7.96 -19.80 25.74
CA SER A 175 -7.08 -18.62 25.82
C SER A 175 -7.22 -17.73 24.58
N MET A 176 -7.40 -18.33 23.39
CA MET A 176 -7.54 -17.61 22.13
C MET A 176 -8.87 -16.86 22.07
N VAL A 177 -9.97 -17.51 22.45
CA VAL A 177 -11.29 -16.88 22.58
C VAL A 177 -11.27 -15.76 23.62
N ALA A 178 -10.64 -15.97 24.77
CA ALA A 178 -10.52 -14.97 25.83
C ALA A 178 -9.74 -13.72 25.37
N SER A 179 -8.67 -13.92 24.60
CA SER A 179 -7.88 -12.82 24.01
C SER A 179 -8.77 -11.92 23.14
N ARG A 180 -9.67 -12.50 22.33
CA ARG A 180 -10.60 -11.73 21.48
C ARG A 180 -11.65 -10.96 22.26
N LYS A 181 -12.22 -11.54 23.31
CA LYS A 181 -13.16 -10.84 24.21
C LYS A 181 -12.50 -9.61 24.85
N SER A 182 -11.23 -9.72 25.24
CA SER A 182 -10.49 -8.61 25.82
C SER A 182 -10.13 -7.51 24.79
N ILE A 183 -9.86 -7.88 23.54
CA ILE A 183 -9.60 -6.92 22.44
C ILE A 183 -10.87 -6.12 22.13
N GLY A 184 -12.06 -6.75 22.18
CA GLY A 184 -13.35 -6.06 22.03
C GLY A 184 -13.70 -5.08 23.16
N ILE A 185 -12.98 -5.12 24.30
CA ILE A 185 -13.19 -4.23 25.46
C ILE A 185 -12.07 -3.17 25.56
N LYS A 186 -10.87 -3.43 25.02
CA LYS A 186 -9.70 -2.54 25.13
C LYS A 186 -9.57 -1.48 24.03
N SER A 187 -10.50 -1.40 23.08
CA SER A 187 -10.49 -0.38 22.02
C SER A 187 -10.92 1.04 22.47
N GLN A 188 -11.08 1.30 23.77
CA GLN A 188 -11.41 2.62 24.34
C GLN A 188 -10.42 3.12 25.42
N ILE A 189 -9.11 2.97 25.22
CA ILE A 189 -8.14 3.74 26.01
C ILE A 189 -7.24 4.50 25.05
N ILE A 190 -7.68 5.70 24.69
CA ILE A 190 -6.80 6.76 24.20
C ILE A 190 -6.16 7.37 25.44
N CYS A 191 -4.83 7.38 25.48
CA CYS A 191 -4.07 8.20 26.40
C CYS A 191 -4.34 9.67 26.10
N THR A 192 -4.98 10.40 27.01
CA THR A 192 -4.83 11.85 27.11
C THR A 192 -4.71 12.23 28.59
N ALA A 193 -3.50 12.66 28.96
CA ALA A 193 -3.33 13.51 30.13
C ALA A 193 -3.72 14.93 29.74
N GLY A 194 -4.66 15.55 30.47
CA GLY A 194 -4.92 16.99 30.38
C GLY A 194 -6.40 17.40 30.36
N ALA A 195 -6.88 17.81 31.54
CA ALA A 195 -7.85 18.87 31.85
C ALA A 195 -9.27 18.91 31.22
N ASP A 196 -10.24 18.94 32.15
CA ASP A 196 -11.52 19.66 32.18
C ASP A 196 -12.70 19.28 31.26
N SER A 197 -13.62 18.53 31.89
CA SER A 197 -15.09 18.66 31.89
C SER A 197 -15.76 19.55 30.83
N VAL A 198 -16.68 18.96 30.05
CA VAL A 198 -18.15 19.21 30.07
C VAL A 198 -18.77 18.39 28.92
N VAL A 199 -19.73 17.52 29.26
CA VAL A 199 -20.69 16.92 28.30
C VAL A 199 -21.96 17.77 28.27
N PRO A 200 -22.64 17.88 27.11
CA PRO A 200 -23.85 17.06 26.99
C PRO A 200 -24.13 16.45 25.60
N SER A 201 -24.83 15.32 25.70
CA SER A 201 -25.50 14.46 24.72
C SER A 201 -26.07 15.11 23.45
N LEU A 202 -25.93 14.39 22.33
CA LEU A 202 -26.95 14.34 21.29
C LEU A 202 -26.96 12.95 20.63
N LEU A 203 -28.13 12.31 20.77
CA LEU A 203 -28.53 11.06 20.15
C LEU A 203 -28.38 11.15 18.63
N TYR A 204 -27.68 10.20 18.02
CA TYR A 204 -27.91 9.85 16.62
C TYR A 204 -27.99 8.33 16.43
N GLN A 205 -28.93 7.98 15.56
CA GLN A 205 -29.56 6.70 15.34
C GLN A 205 -28.61 5.56 14.96
N THR A 206 -28.99 4.38 15.44
CA THR A 206 -28.56 3.06 14.98
C THR A 206 -28.70 2.90 13.46
N GLN A 207 -27.58 2.87 12.75
CA GLN A 207 -27.44 2.19 11.45
C GLN A 207 -26.12 1.42 11.43
N SER A 208 -26.25 0.12 11.14
CA SER A 208 -25.24 -0.89 10.78
C SER A 208 -23.76 -0.44 10.85
N GLN A 209 -23.08 -0.77 11.95
CA GLN A 209 -21.63 -0.65 12.05
C GLN A 209 -20.97 -1.93 11.54
N ALA A 210 -20.38 -1.85 10.35
CA ALA A 210 -19.32 -2.75 9.94
C ALA A 210 -18.14 -2.57 10.91
N ALA A 211 -17.67 -3.67 11.49
CA ALA A 211 -16.59 -3.68 12.46
C ALA A 211 -15.28 -3.17 11.85
N LEU A 212 -14.54 -2.35 12.61
CA LEU A 212 -13.20 -1.89 12.23
C LEU A 212 -12.21 -3.09 12.26
N PRO A 213 -11.40 -3.29 11.21
CA PRO A 213 -10.49 -4.43 11.13
C PRO A 213 -9.22 -4.23 11.98
N PRO A 214 -8.57 -5.33 12.40
CA PRO A 214 -7.32 -5.30 13.17
C PRO A 214 -6.14 -4.76 12.33
N PRO A 215 -5.08 -4.24 12.97
CA PRO A 215 -3.92 -3.70 12.26
C PRO A 215 -3.16 -4.80 11.48
N PRO A 216 -2.62 -4.48 10.28
CA PRO A 216 -1.89 -5.43 9.46
C PRO A 216 -0.53 -5.80 10.09
N PRO A 217 -0.02 -7.02 9.87
CA PRO A 217 1.36 -7.37 10.24
C PRO A 217 2.37 -6.63 9.35
N ALA A 218 3.41 -6.06 9.96
CA ALA A 218 4.53 -5.49 9.24
C ALA A 218 5.35 -6.63 8.62
N ILE A 219 5.26 -6.79 7.29
CA ILE A 219 6.09 -7.75 6.55
C ILE A 219 6.93 -6.95 5.55
N ALA A 220 8.24 -6.99 5.77
CA ALA A 220 9.25 -6.46 4.87
C ALA A 220 9.21 -7.25 3.55
N ILE A 221 9.19 -6.53 2.43
CA ILE A 221 9.26 -7.11 1.10
C ILE A 221 10.68 -7.63 0.89
N GLU A 222 10.89 -8.94 1.02
CA GLU A 222 12.11 -9.59 0.54
C GLU A 222 11.98 -9.91 -0.96
N ILE A 223 12.82 -9.24 -1.75
CA ILE A 223 12.99 -9.53 -3.17
C ILE A 223 14.01 -10.66 -3.29
N ALA A 224 13.57 -11.86 -3.65
CA ALA A 224 14.48 -12.97 -3.95
C ALA A 224 15.37 -12.64 -5.17
N LYS A 225 16.69 -12.78 -4.99
CA LYS A 225 17.74 -12.54 -6.01
C LYS A 225 18.19 -13.87 -6.64
N ALA A 226 18.33 -13.90 -7.97
CA ALA A 226 19.05 -14.94 -8.73
C ALA A 226 19.66 -14.33 -10.01
N PRO A 227 20.69 -14.98 -10.60
CA PRO A 227 22.10 -14.75 -10.40
C PRO A 227 22.72 -13.71 -11.36
N ALA A 228 23.97 -13.36 -11.08
CA ALA A 228 24.71 -12.24 -11.66
C ALA A 228 25.01 -12.39 -13.16
N VAL A 229 24.84 -11.27 -13.89
CA VAL A 229 25.48 -11.00 -15.18
C VAL A 229 26.33 -9.76 -14.98
N GLU A 230 27.61 -9.89 -15.33
CA GLU A 230 28.66 -8.89 -15.21
C GLU A 230 28.28 -7.60 -15.93
N LYS A 231 28.54 -6.45 -15.28
CA LYS A 231 28.42 -5.13 -15.89
C LYS A 231 29.78 -4.44 -15.82
N GLU A 232 30.16 -3.89 -16.97
CA GLU A 232 31.26 -2.96 -17.18
C GLU A 232 31.08 -1.70 -16.30
N GLU A 233 32.21 -1.20 -15.79
CA GLU A 233 32.32 -0.04 -14.92
C GLU A 233 32.23 1.26 -15.73
N GLU A 234 31.30 2.14 -15.37
CA GLU A 234 31.38 3.57 -15.65
C GLU A 234 31.47 4.31 -14.30
N GLU A 235 32.51 5.13 -14.16
CA GLU A 235 32.85 5.90 -12.97
C GLU A 235 31.81 7.00 -12.68
N GLU A 236 31.12 6.91 -11.54
CA GLU A 236 30.39 8.03 -10.95
C GLU A 236 31.29 8.80 -9.98
N THR A 237 31.39 10.11 -10.21
CA THR A 237 32.14 11.03 -9.36
C THR A 237 31.30 11.37 -8.13
N GLN A 238 31.84 11.12 -6.92
CA GLN A 238 31.16 11.40 -5.66
C GLN A 238 30.98 12.91 -5.42
N VAL A 239 29.74 13.35 -5.19
CA VAL A 239 29.44 14.61 -4.51
C VAL A 239 28.52 14.30 -3.32
N SER A 240 28.89 14.82 -2.14
CA SER A 240 28.26 14.54 -0.85
C SER A 240 26.86 15.13 -0.75
N ALA A 241 25.82 14.29 -0.78
CA ALA A 241 24.42 14.67 -0.55
C ALA A 241 23.96 14.16 0.82
N GLY A 242 23.77 15.08 1.77
CA GLY A 242 23.26 14.76 3.11
C GLY A 242 22.38 15.85 3.73
N GLU A 243 22.59 17.12 3.36
CA GLU A 243 21.88 18.26 3.96
C GLU A 243 20.95 18.98 2.95
N GLU A 244 21.30 19.04 1.66
CA GLU A 244 20.54 19.81 0.64
C GLU A 244 19.19 19.20 0.24
N GLU A 245 19.00 17.88 0.36
CA GLU A 245 17.74 17.22 -0.02
C GLU A 245 16.56 17.62 0.90
N GLY A 246 16.84 17.85 2.18
CA GLY A 246 15.82 18.25 3.17
C GLY A 246 15.35 19.70 2.98
N GLU A 247 16.27 20.60 2.63
CA GLU A 247 15.97 22.01 2.40
C GLU A 247 15.18 22.22 1.10
N THR A 248 15.56 21.51 0.03
CA THR A 248 14.84 21.54 -1.25
C THR A 248 13.42 21.00 -1.09
N ALA A 249 13.23 19.91 -0.33
CA ALA A 249 11.91 19.35 -0.06
C ALA A 249 11.02 20.29 0.75
N ARG A 250 11.57 20.96 1.78
CA ARG A 250 10.86 21.98 2.57
C ARG A 250 10.46 23.17 1.72
N PHE A 251 11.36 23.65 0.87
CA PHE A 251 11.10 24.74 -0.07
C PHE A 251 9.94 24.42 -1.02
N LEU A 252 9.98 23.26 -1.69
CA LEU A 252 8.94 22.85 -2.63
C LEU A 252 7.58 22.69 -1.96
N GLN A 253 7.55 22.18 -0.72
CA GLN A 253 6.31 22.06 0.06
C GLN A 253 5.74 23.42 0.45
N ALA A 254 6.59 24.36 0.88
CA ALA A 254 6.16 25.73 1.21
C ALA A 254 5.64 26.47 -0.03
N LEU A 255 6.33 26.33 -1.16
CA LEU A 255 5.90 26.90 -2.44
C LEU A 255 4.55 26.32 -2.89
N GLN A 256 4.37 25.01 -2.80
CA GLN A 256 3.10 24.34 -3.13
C GLN A 256 1.94 24.89 -2.29
N ASN A 257 2.12 24.97 -0.97
CA ASN A 257 1.10 25.49 -0.07
C ASN A 257 0.72 26.95 -0.39
N LEU A 258 1.70 27.78 -0.79
CA LEU A 258 1.45 29.16 -1.21
C LEU A 258 0.68 29.26 -2.54
N LEU A 259 1.02 28.40 -3.50
CA LEU A 259 0.31 28.34 -4.78
C LEU A 259 -1.15 27.90 -4.62
N ASP A 260 -1.43 26.99 -3.68
CA ASP A 260 -2.79 26.55 -3.35
C ASP A 260 -3.60 27.66 -2.68
N GLN A 261 -2.98 28.47 -1.80
CA GLN A 261 -3.63 29.62 -1.17
C GLN A 261 -3.99 30.74 -2.15
N GLU A 262 -3.16 30.97 -3.16
CA GLU A 262 -3.39 31.99 -4.19
C GLU A 262 -4.26 31.48 -5.36
N GLY A 263 -4.68 30.21 -5.34
CA GLY A 263 -5.48 29.61 -6.41
C GLY A 263 -4.71 29.46 -7.74
N LEU A 264 -3.38 29.43 -7.69
CA LEU A 264 -2.49 29.36 -8.85
C LEU A 264 -1.97 27.94 -9.13
N ASN A 265 -2.57 26.91 -8.51
CA ASN A 265 -2.17 25.50 -8.69
C ASN A 265 -2.54 24.89 -10.05
N SER A 266 -3.16 25.67 -10.95
CA SER A 266 -3.47 25.24 -12.31
C SER A 266 -2.20 25.15 -13.15
N LYS A 267 -2.19 24.24 -14.14
CA LYS A 267 -1.05 24.08 -15.08
C LYS A 267 -0.67 25.41 -15.76
N GLU A 268 -1.67 26.24 -16.08
CA GLU A 268 -1.48 27.56 -16.67
C GLU A 268 -0.95 28.59 -15.67
N GLY A 269 -1.39 28.52 -14.40
CA GLY A 269 -0.92 29.41 -13.32
C GLY A 269 0.55 29.20 -12.99
N VAL A 270 0.98 27.95 -12.88
CA VAL A 270 2.38 27.59 -12.64
C VAL A 270 3.26 27.99 -13.84
N ALA A 271 2.83 27.70 -15.07
CA ALA A 271 3.54 28.12 -16.28
C ALA A 271 3.60 29.65 -16.44
N ARG A 272 2.61 30.39 -15.92
CA ARG A 272 2.62 31.86 -15.91
C ARG A 272 3.69 32.38 -14.96
N LEU A 273 3.82 31.80 -13.78
CA LEU A 273 4.84 32.16 -12.78
C LEU A 273 6.25 31.73 -13.20
N ALA A 274 6.39 30.58 -13.85
CA ALA A 274 7.66 30.12 -14.39
C ALA A 274 8.23 31.11 -15.43
N ARG A 275 7.35 31.79 -16.18
CA ARG A 275 7.72 32.79 -17.20
C ARG A 275 7.70 34.24 -16.71
N ALA A 276 7.26 34.49 -15.47
CA ALA A 276 7.16 35.83 -14.92
C ALA A 276 8.54 36.37 -14.49
N ASP A 277 8.78 37.65 -14.75
CA ASP A 277 10.01 38.30 -14.29
C ASP A 277 10.04 38.40 -12.76
N LEU A 278 11.20 38.14 -12.16
CA LEU A 278 11.43 38.19 -10.71
C LEU A 278 11.27 39.61 -10.14
N SER A 279 11.34 40.63 -11.01
CA SER A 279 11.04 42.04 -10.67
C SER A 279 9.54 42.33 -10.56
N GLY A 280 8.67 41.40 -11.00
CA GLY A 280 7.23 41.53 -11.00
C GLY A 280 6.63 41.54 -9.59
N GLY A 281 5.58 42.32 -9.40
CA GLY A 281 4.92 42.47 -8.09
C GLY A 281 4.33 41.18 -7.53
N GLU A 282 3.85 40.26 -8.38
CA GLU A 282 3.32 38.95 -7.95
C GLU A 282 4.46 38.03 -7.45
N MET A 283 5.56 37.94 -8.22
CA MET A 283 6.71 37.10 -7.90
C MET A 283 7.42 37.57 -6.62
N THR A 284 7.53 38.90 -6.45
CA THR A 284 8.16 39.49 -5.26
C THR A 284 7.34 39.21 -4.00
N LYS A 285 6.01 39.29 -4.08
CA LYS A 285 5.10 38.93 -2.98
C LYS A 285 5.21 37.46 -2.62
N LEU A 286 5.29 36.57 -3.61
CA LEU A 286 5.49 35.14 -3.40
C LEU A 286 6.84 34.83 -2.74
N ALA A 287 7.92 35.44 -3.22
CA ALA A 287 9.24 35.28 -2.63
C ALA A 287 9.29 35.78 -1.17
N GLN A 288 8.59 36.87 -0.86
CA GLN A 288 8.50 37.38 0.50
C GLN A 288 7.72 36.44 1.44
N ARG A 289 6.57 35.92 1.00
CA ARG A 289 5.80 34.95 1.79
C ARG A 289 6.51 33.62 1.94
N LEU A 290 7.30 33.23 0.96
CA LEU A 290 8.13 32.03 1.00
C LEU A 290 9.31 32.21 1.97
N ALA A 291 9.93 33.39 2.00
CA ALA A 291 10.94 33.75 2.99
C ALA A 291 10.38 33.68 4.42
N GLU A 292 9.18 34.22 4.64
CA GLU A 292 8.46 34.16 5.92
C GLU A 292 8.11 32.71 6.32
N ALA A 293 7.65 31.89 5.38
CA ALA A 293 7.25 30.50 5.64
C ALA A 293 8.42 29.58 5.99
N LEU A 294 9.62 29.85 5.44
CA LEU A 294 10.82 29.05 5.65
C LEU A 294 11.77 29.65 6.70
N GLY A 295 11.52 30.88 7.14
CA GLY A 295 12.40 31.60 8.06
C GLY A 295 13.76 31.96 7.45
N ILE A 296 13.82 32.15 6.13
CA ILE A 296 15.05 32.45 5.38
C ILE A 296 15.08 33.91 4.92
N ASP A 297 16.26 34.40 4.54
CA ASP A 297 16.40 35.74 3.97
C ASP A 297 15.73 35.85 2.58
N LEU A 298 15.25 37.06 2.25
CA LEU A 298 14.59 37.33 0.98
C LEU A 298 15.51 37.08 -0.23
N ALA A 299 16.82 37.30 -0.09
CA ALA A 299 17.78 37.01 -1.15
C ALA A 299 17.88 35.49 -1.42
N ALA A 300 17.93 34.68 -0.35
CA ALA A 300 17.96 33.23 -0.44
C ALA A 300 16.67 32.67 -1.05
N ALA A 301 15.50 33.18 -0.63
CA ALA A 301 14.21 32.80 -1.22
C ALA A 301 14.16 33.11 -2.74
N ARG A 302 14.70 34.26 -3.17
CA ARG A 302 14.78 34.62 -4.60
C ARG A 302 15.70 33.71 -5.40
N GLU A 303 16.79 33.25 -4.81
CA GLU A 303 17.72 32.30 -5.44
C GLU A 303 17.08 30.92 -5.63
N MET A 304 16.39 30.41 -4.61
CA MET A 304 15.65 29.15 -4.71
C MET A 304 14.53 29.24 -5.77
N MET A 305 13.84 30.38 -5.84
CA MET A 305 12.83 30.64 -6.88
C MET A 305 13.43 30.68 -8.29
N ARG A 306 14.66 31.21 -8.47
CA ARG A 306 15.38 31.15 -9.76
C ARG A 306 15.72 29.71 -10.15
N GLY A 307 16.23 28.93 -9.21
CA GLY A 307 16.50 27.50 -9.43
C GLY A 307 15.23 26.75 -9.85
N TRP A 308 14.12 27.02 -9.17
CA TRP A 308 12.81 26.48 -9.54
C TRP A 308 12.37 26.90 -10.94
N GLN A 309 12.50 28.17 -11.33
CA GLN A 309 12.17 28.65 -12.68
C GLN A 309 13.02 27.98 -13.77
N SER A 310 14.31 27.75 -13.52
CA SER A 310 15.19 27.02 -14.45
C SER A 310 14.70 25.60 -14.69
N ILE A 311 14.40 24.88 -13.61
CA ILE A 311 13.87 23.50 -13.68
C ILE A 311 12.52 23.46 -14.40
N GLN A 312 11.63 24.44 -14.17
CA GLN A 312 10.37 24.52 -14.91
C GLN A 312 10.60 24.72 -16.41
N GLY A 313 11.57 25.55 -16.80
CA GLY A 313 11.95 25.75 -18.20
C GLY A 313 12.42 24.46 -18.88
N GLU A 314 13.28 23.68 -18.21
CA GLU A 314 13.74 22.37 -18.71
C GLU A 314 12.59 21.37 -18.86
N VAL A 315 11.68 21.32 -17.89
CA VAL A 315 10.50 20.45 -17.93
C VAL A 315 9.57 20.85 -19.09
N GLU A 316 9.32 22.14 -19.31
CA GLU A 316 8.51 22.61 -20.44
C GLU A 316 9.14 22.23 -21.80
N GLU A 317 10.46 22.33 -21.92
CA GLU A 317 11.18 21.92 -23.13
C GLU A 317 11.06 20.42 -23.41
N LEU A 318 11.21 19.57 -22.37
CA LEU A 318 11.06 18.12 -22.50
C LEU A 318 9.64 17.72 -22.88
N VAL A 319 8.62 18.37 -22.29
CA VAL A 319 7.21 18.15 -22.66
C VAL A 319 7.00 18.50 -24.13
N ARG A 320 7.56 19.61 -24.60
CA ARG A 320 7.46 20.02 -26.01
C ARG A 320 8.14 19.04 -26.96
N GLN A 321 9.29 18.47 -26.58
CA GLN A 321 9.98 17.45 -27.36
C GLN A 321 9.13 16.17 -27.47
N GLN A 322 8.56 15.69 -26.36
CA GLN A 322 7.68 14.52 -26.34
C GLN A 322 6.43 14.72 -27.21
N GLU A 323 5.80 15.89 -27.14
CA GLU A 323 4.65 16.22 -27.99
C GLU A 323 5.03 16.24 -29.49
N ALA A 324 6.20 16.76 -29.83
CA ALA A 324 6.70 16.75 -31.21
C ALA A 324 6.99 15.32 -31.71
N GLU A 325 7.57 14.46 -30.88
CA GLU A 325 7.83 13.06 -31.19
C GLU A 325 6.54 12.26 -31.41
N THR A 326 5.57 12.42 -30.50
CA THR A 326 4.27 11.74 -30.63
C THR A 326 3.49 12.23 -31.85
N ALA A 327 3.58 13.52 -32.19
CA ALA A 327 3.00 14.08 -33.41
C ALA A 327 3.66 13.52 -34.68
N LYS A 328 5.00 13.38 -34.69
CA LYS A 328 5.76 12.77 -35.79
C LYS A 328 5.38 11.30 -35.97
N ALA A 329 5.33 10.53 -34.88
CA ALA A 329 4.90 9.13 -34.88
C ALA A 329 3.46 8.97 -35.41
N LYS A 330 2.55 9.87 -35.04
CA LYS A 330 1.17 9.89 -35.55
C LYS A 330 1.11 10.19 -37.06
N LYS A 331 1.95 11.10 -37.55
CA LYS A 331 2.07 11.44 -38.98
C LYS A 331 2.65 10.28 -39.79
N GLU A 332 3.67 9.59 -39.28
CA GLU A 332 4.26 8.40 -39.90
C GLU A 332 3.27 7.23 -39.94
N LYS A 333 2.54 6.99 -38.84
CA LYS A 333 1.48 5.98 -38.79
C LYS A 333 0.36 6.27 -39.80
N ARG A 334 -0.04 7.54 -39.94
CA ARG A 334 -1.02 7.96 -40.96
C ARG A 334 -0.49 7.77 -42.38
N LYS A 335 0.80 8.05 -42.63
CA LYS A 335 1.49 7.82 -43.91
C LYS A 335 1.62 6.33 -44.25
N ALA A 336 1.83 5.46 -43.26
CA ALA A 336 1.91 4.02 -43.42
C ALA A 336 0.54 3.36 -43.69
N LEU A 337 -0.56 4.00 -43.28
CA LEU A 337 -1.93 3.52 -43.53
C LEU A 337 -2.48 3.96 -44.89
N LEU A 338 -1.90 4.98 -45.53
CA LEU A 338 -2.31 5.52 -46.84
C LEU A 338 -2.20 4.52 -48.03
N PRO A 339 -1.23 3.58 -48.09
CA PRO A 339 -1.16 2.55 -49.14
C PRO A 339 -2.14 1.39 -48.97
N ILE A 340 -2.77 1.25 -47.79
CA ILE A 340 -3.70 0.15 -47.50
C ILE A 340 -5.13 0.48 -47.99
N TRP A 341 -5.36 1.73 -48.41
CA TRP A 341 -6.66 2.26 -48.85
C TRP A 341 -6.67 2.77 -50.31
N ARG A 342 -5.65 2.45 -51.11
CA ARG A 342 -5.63 2.63 -52.57
C ARG A 342 -5.63 1.26 -53.25
#